data_AF-A0A834Z222-F1
#
_entry.id   AF-A0A834Z222-F1
#
_cell.length_a   1.000
_cell.length_b   1.000
_cell.length_c   1.000
_cell.angle_alpha   90.00
_cell.angle_beta   90.00
_cell.angle_gamma   90.00
#
_symmetry.space_group_name_H-M   'P 1'
#
loop_
_entity.id
_entity.type
_entity.pdbx_description
1 polymer ?
#
loop_
_entity_poly.entity_id
_entity_poly.type
_entity_poly.pdbx_seq_one_letter_code
_entity_poly.pdbx_strand_id
1 'polypeptide(L)'
;MIQRKLLRGADVFYSDVWASMKQKEEVAYRRQVFKGFQVDEALMKLAGPKAYLMHCLPAERGVEVTDGVIEAPNSIVILQSQIVEIYDRHTWKELERSDAVAERYMYGVR
;
A
#
# COMPACT_ATOMS: atom_id res chain seq x y z
N MET A 1 -19.20 1.66 -8.48
CA MET A 1 -19.95 2.95 -8.46
C MET A 1 -19.56 3.85 -7.28
N ILE A 2 -19.42 3.33 -6.05
CA ILE A 2 -19.05 4.12 -4.87
C ILE A 2 -17.61 4.67 -4.97
N GLN A 3 -16.63 3.81 -5.30
CA GLN A 3 -15.22 4.19 -5.42
C GLN A 3 -15.00 5.41 -6.35
N ARG A 4 -15.55 5.37 -7.58
CA ARG A 4 -15.43 6.48 -8.54
C ARG A 4 -16.09 7.79 -8.08
N LYS A 5 -17.12 7.73 -7.24
CA LYS A 5 -17.77 8.93 -6.70
C LYS A 5 -16.93 9.56 -5.60
N LEU A 6 -16.32 8.75 -4.74
CA LEU A 6 -15.50 9.20 -3.61
C LEU A 6 -14.12 9.71 -4.02
N LEU A 7 -13.57 9.20 -5.13
CA LEU A 7 -12.20 9.52 -5.55
C LEU A 7 -12.08 10.73 -6.48
N ARG A 8 -13.20 11.41 -6.79
CA ARG A 8 -13.15 12.65 -7.58
C ARG A 8 -12.51 13.76 -6.76
N GLY A 9 -11.43 14.32 -7.28
CA GLY A 9 -10.65 15.38 -6.62
C GLY A 9 -9.80 14.91 -5.45
N ALA A 10 -9.52 13.61 -5.31
CA ALA A 10 -8.61 13.10 -4.29
C ALA A 10 -7.15 13.46 -4.65
N ASP A 11 -6.38 13.96 -3.68
CA ASP A 11 -4.96 14.28 -3.90
C ASP A 11 -4.05 13.04 -3.82
N VAL A 12 -4.49 11.99 -3.12
CA VAL A 12 -3.71 10.76 -2.91
C VAL A 12 -4.61 9.53 -2.95
N PHE A 13 -4.15 8.49 -3.64
CA PHE A 13 -4.73 7.15 -3.65
C PHE A 13 -3.82 6.25 -2.85
N TYR A 14 -4.34 5.66 -1.78
CA TYR A 14 -3.64 4.63 -1.05
C TYR A 14 -4.35 3.29 -1.27
N SER A 15 -3.60 2.29 -1.70
CA SER A 15 -4.09 0.93 -1.90
C SER A 15 -3.11 -0.09 -1.33
N ASP A 16 -3.59 -1.31 -1.16
CA ASP A 16 -2.80 -2.42 -0.62
C ASP A 16 -3.25 -3.73 -1.29
N VAL A 17 -2.47 -4.78 -1.10
CA VAL A 17 -2.76 -6.12 -1.62
C VAL A 17 -4.14 -6.57 -1.16
N TRP A 18 -4.90 -7.18 -2.06
CA TRP A 18 -6.24 -7.64 -1.72
C TRP A 18 -6.23 -8.74 -0.67
N ALA A 19 -5.20 -9.58 -0.64
CA ALA A 19 -5.01 -10.62 0.36
C ALA A 19 -3.57 -10.55 0.87
N SER A 20 -3.42 -10.37 2.19
CA SER A 20 -2.10 -10.34 2.82
C SER A 20 -1.49 -11.74 2.94
N MET A 21 -0.22 -11.81 3.36
CA MET A 21 0.49 -13.09 3.57
C MET A 21 -0.22 -14.04 4.54
N LYS A 22 -1.06 -13.53 5.44
CA LYS A 22 -1.81 -14.32 6.43
C LYS A 22 -3.19 -14.78 5.94
N GLN A 23 -3.56 -14.48 4.69
CA GLN A 23 -4.90 -14.69 4.12
C GLN A 23 -4.84 -15.50 2.81
N LYS A 24 -3.92 -16.48 2.73
CA LYS A 24 -3.67 -17.23 1.48
C LYS A 24 -4.89 -18.03 1.02
N GLU A 25 -5.64 -18.57 1.97
CA GLU A 25 -6.85 -19.36 1.73
C GLU A 25 -8.00 -18.49 1.17
N GLU A 26 -7.97 -17.17 1.43
CA GLU A 26 -9.01 -16.24 1.02
C GLU A 26 -8.75 -15.61 -0.37
N VAL A 27 -7.58 -15.83 -0.98
CA VAL A 27 -7.14 -15.14 -2.20
C VAL A 27 -8.20 -15.21 -3.31
N ALA A 28 -8.73 -16.41 -3.60
CA ALA A 28 -9.70 -16.60 -4.67
C ALA A 28 -11.02 -15.85 -4.40
N TYR A 29 -11.51 -15.91 -3.17
CA TYR A 29 -12.71 -15.20 -2.75
C TYR A 29 -12.53 -13.68 -2.82
N ARG A 30 -11.41 -13.17 -2.28
CA ARG A 30 -11.12 -11.73 -2.25
C ARG A 30 -10.89 -11.17 -3.65
N ARG A 31 -10.27 -11.91 -4.56
CA ARG A 31 -10.17 -11.53 -5.97
C ARG A 31 -11.54 -11.35 -6.64
N GLN A 32 -12.54 -12.15 -6.26
CA GLN A 32 -13.91 -11.97 -6.76
C GLN A 32 -14.57 -10.74 -6.16
N VAL A 33 -14.46 -10.55 -4.84
CA VAL A 33 -15.06 -9.41 -4.12
C VAL A 33 -14.45 -8.07 -4.57
N PHE A 34 -13.14 -8.03 -4.78
CA PHE A 34 -12.40 -6.80 -5.10
C PHE A 34 -12.17 -6.56 -6.60
N LYS A 35 -12.63 -7.44 -7.50
CA LYS A 35 -12.41 -7.33 -8.96
C LYS A 35 -12.73 -5.95 -9.54
N GLY A 36 -13.68 -5.21 -8.95
CA GLY A 36 -14.06 -3.86 -9.40
C GLY A 36 -13.34 -2.70 -8.71
N PHE A 37 -12.37 -2.98 -7.84
CA PHE A 37 -11.64 -2.00 -7.03
C PHE A 37 -10.19 -1.80 -7.44
N GLN A 38 -9.74 -2.43 -8.54
CA GLN A 38 -8.39 -2.24 -9.08
C GLN A 38 -8.11 -0.75 -9.33
N VAL A 39 -6.92 -0.32 -8.92
CA VAL A 39 -6.42 1.03 -9.21
C VAL A 39 -5.78 1.01 -10.59
N ASP A 40 -6.50 1.55 -11.55
CA ASP A 40 -6.10 1.68 -12.95
C ASP A 40 -5.99 3.16 -13.38
N GLU A 41 -5.49 3.38 -14.59
CA GLU A 41 -5.27 4.70 -15.15
C GLU A 41 -6.59 5.47 -15.30
N ALA A 42 -7.69 4.75 -15.55
CA ALA A 42 -9.01 5.36 -15.66
C ALA A 42 -9.50 5.89 -14.30
N LEU A 43 -9.18 5.21 -13.21
CA LEU A 43 -9.50 5.61 -11.85
C LEU A 43 -8.64 6.81 -11.44
N MET A 44 -7.33 6.77 -11.67
CA MET A 44 -6.42 7.87 -11.37
C MET A 44 -6.79 9.14 -12.13
N LYS A 45 -7.24 9.02 -13.39
CA LYS A 45 -7.73 10.17 -14.18
C LYS A 45 -8.91 10.90 -13.54
N LEU A 46 -9.73 10.26 -12.71
CA LEU A 46 -10.88 10.89 -12.05
C LEU A 46 -10.46 11.89 -10.96
N ALA A 47 -9.29 11.71 -10.37
CA ALA A 47 -8.76 12.62 -9.38
C ALA A 47 -7.98 13.78 -9.97
N GLY A 48 -7.37 13.57 -11.14
CA GLY A 48 -6.67 14.59 -11.90
C GLY A 48 -5.15 14.42 -11.87
N PRO A 49 -4.43 15.26 -12.62
CA PRO A 49 -3.00 15.07 -12.90
C PRO A 49 -2.08 15.30 -11.70
N LYS A 50 -2.60 15.88 -10.61
CA LYS A 50 -1.84 16.14 -9.38
C LYS A 50 -1.99 15.04 -8.33
N ALA A 51 -2.83 14.05 -8.58
CA ALA A 51 -3.08 12.99 -7.62
C ALA A 51 -1.89 12.02 -7.56
N TYR A 52 -1.44 11.68 -6.36
CA TYR A 52 -0.37 10.71 -6.16
C TYR A 52 -0.91 9.31 -5.89
N LEU A 53 -0.17 8.28 -6.33
CA LEU A 53 -0.39 6.90 -5.92
C LEU A 53 0.58 6.51 -4.80
N MET A 54 0.04 5.92 -3.74
CA MET A 54 0.74 5.23 -2.67
C MET A 54 0.27 3.78 -2.57
N HIS A 55 1.20 2.88 -2.22
CA HIS A 55 0.92 1.46 -2.07
C HIS A 55 1.98 0.82 -1.17
N CYS A 56 1.58 -0.01 -0.22
CA CYS A 56 2.55 -0.80 0.56
C CYS A 56 3.13 -1.92 -0.29
N LEU A 57 4.46 -2.08 -0.31
CA LEU A 57 5.06 -3.21 -1.03
C LEU A 57 5.12 -4.46 -0.15
N PRO A 58 5.06 -5.68 -0.74
CA PRO A 58 4.96 -5.96 -2.19
C PRO A 58 3.55 -5.77 -2.76
N ALA A 59 3.45 -5.38 -4.03
CA ALA A 59 2.18 -5.27 -4.78
C ALA A 59 2.06 -6.37 -5.86
N GLU A 60 0.87 -6.93 -6.05
CA GLU A 60 0.46 -7.79 -7.16
C GLU A 60 -0.03 -6.95 -8.36
N ARG A 61 0.89 -6.72 -9.30
CA ARG A 61 0.60 -6.07 -10.58
C ARG A 61 -0.45 -6.85 -11.38
N GLY A 62 -1.43 -6.13 -11.94
CA GLY A 62 -2.55 -6.70 -12.68
C GLY A 62 -3.68 -7.24 -11.80
N VAL A 63 -3.55 -7.20 -10.48
CA VAL A 63 -4.58 -7.60 -9.52
C VAL A 63 -5.17 -6.35 -8.87
N GLU A 64 -4.55 -5.80 -7.83
CA GLU A 64 -5.05 -4.58 -7.17
C GLU A 64 -4.61 -3.29 -7.85
N VAL A 65 -3.51 -3.31 -8.61
CA VAL A 65 -2.96 -2.13 -9.28
C VAL A 65 -2.41 -2.50 -10.65
N THR A 66 -2.57 -1.62 -11.64
CA THR A 66 -2.01 -1.83 -12.98
C THR A 66 -0.54 -1.41 -13.05
N ASP A 67 0.22 -2.03 -13.97
CA ASP A 67 1.62 -1.65 -14.23
C ASP A 67 1.76 -0.19 -14.65
N GLY A 68 0.84 0.31 -15.47
CA GLY A 68 0.88 1.69 -15.93
C GLY A 68 0.73 2.70 -14.79
N VAL A 69 -0.05 2.37 -13.75
CA VAL A 69 -0.26 3.25 -12.60
C VAL A 69 0.91 3.20 -11.63
N ILE A 70 1.46 2.03 -11.33
CA ILE A 70 2.58 1.91 -10.38
C ILE A 70 3.88 2.51 -10.92
N GLU A 71 4.08 2.52 -12.24
CA GLU A 71 5.24 3.14 -12.93
C GLU A 71 4.99 4.60 -13.33
N ALA A 72 3.79 5.14 -13.07
CA ALA A 72 3.46 6.49 -13.49
C ALA A 72 4.33 7.54 -12.79
N PRO A 73 4.58 8.72 -13.39
CA PRO A 73 5.36 9.79 -12.76
C PRO A 73 4.79 10.31 -11.43
N ASN A 74 3.49 10.13 -11.21
CA ASN A 74 2.79 10.47 -9.98
C ASN A 74 2.65 9.29 -9.01
N SER A 75 3.33 8.17 -9.26
CA SER A 75 3.48 7.08 -8.30
C SER A 75 4.65 7.36 -7.37
N ILE A 76 4.39 7.33 -6.07
CA ILE A 76 5.41 7.51 -5.02
C ILE A 76 5.63 6.22 -4.22
N VAL A 77 5.21 5.08 -4.75
CA VAL A 77 5.33 3.75 -4.10
C VAL A 77 6.76 3.43 -3.71
N ILE A 78 7.72 3.63 -4.63
CA ILE A 78 9.14 3.36 -4.36
C ILE A 78 9.70 4.32 -3.30
N LEU A 79 9.36 5.61 -3.39
CA LEU A 79 9.78 6.60 -2.42
C LEU A 79 9.23 6.28 -1.02
N GLN A 80 7.95 5.90 -0.93
CA GLN A 80 7.33 5.42 0.31
C GLN A 80 8.13 4.25 0.90
N SER A 81 8.47 3.23 0.10
CA SER A 81 9.22 2.07 0.59
C SER A 81 10.63 2.42 1.06
N GLN A 82 11.33 3.33 0.37
CA GLN A 82 12.65 3.80 0.81
C GLN A 82 12.57 4.52 2.16
N ILE A 83 11.55 5.37 2.34
CA ILE A 83 11.32 6.06 3.62
C ILE A 83 11.06 5.04 4.73
N VAL A 84 10.19 4.07 4.51
CA VAL A 84 9.91 3.00 5.49
C VAL A 84 11.20 2.26 5.87
N GLU A 85 12.05 1.91 4.91
CA GLU A 85 13.33 1.24 5.19
C GLU A 85 14.28 2.10 6.06
N ILE A 86 14.36 3.40 5.78
CA ILE A 86 15.19 4.33 6.55
C ILE A 86 14.69 4.43 8.00
N TYR A 87 13.37 4.56 8.18
CA TYR A 87 12.74 4.63 9.49
C TYR A 87 12.94 3.35 10.28
N ASP A 88 12.64 2.20 9.68
CA ASP A 88 12.88 0.90 10.29
C ASP A 88 14.33 0.82 10.76
N ARG A 89 15.31 1.11 9.90
CA ARG A 89 16.73 1.05 10.28
C ARG A 89 17.10 1.97 11.45
N HIS A 90 16.55 3.19 11.49
CA HIS A 90 16.81 4.12 12.59
C HIS A 90 16.16 3.65 13.88
N THR A 91 14.87 3.31 13.81
CA THR A 91 14.10 2.83 14.96
C THR A 91 14.69 1.53 15.49
N TRP A 92 15.06 0.56 14.65
CA TRP A 92 15.75 -0.67 15.07
C TRP A 92 17.06 -0.37 15.80
N LYS A 93 17.89 0.56 15.30
CA LYS A 93 19.12 0.97 15.99
C LYS A 93 18.91 1.67 17.33
N GLU A 94 17.78 2.33 17.51
CA GLU A 94 17.39 2.94 18.79
C GLU A 94 16.84 1.88 19.75
N LEU A 95 16.05 0.94 19.24
CA LEU A 95 15.49 -0.20 19.97
C LEU A 95 16.59 -1.18 20.43
N GLU A 96 17.58 -1.48 19.60
CA GLU A 96 18.73 -2.33 19.97
C GLU A 96 19.59 -1.70 21.07
N ARG A 97 19.63 -0.36 21.16
CA ARG A 97 20.29 0.32 22.30
C ARG A 97 19.50 0.23 23.59
N SER A 98 18.28 -0.28 23.53
CA SER A 98 17.30 -0.30 24.59
C SER A 98 16.72 -1.71 24.67
N ASP A 99 17.45 -2.65 25.26
CA ASP A 99 17.07 -4.07 25.42
C ASP A 99 15.61 -4.27 25.87
N ALA A 100 15.05 -3.32 26.63
CA ALA A 100 13.67 -3.35 27.13
C ALA A 100 12.57 -3.11 26.05
N VAL A 101 12.86 -2.54 24.89
CA VAL A 101 11.82 -2.16 23.91
C VAL A 101 11.71 -3.19 22.78
N ALA A 102 12.82 -3.88 22.45
CA ALA A 102 12.80 -5.00 21.51
C ALA A 102 11.86 -6.13 21.97
N GLU A 103 11.88 -6.48 23.26
CA GLU A 103 10.95 -7.49 23.81
C GLU A 103 9.49 -7.04 23.74
N ARG A 104 9.21 -5.76 24.01
CA ARG A 104 7.84 -5.21 24.02
C ARG A 104 7.22 -5.17 22.63
N TYR A 105 8.00 -4.86 21.59
CA TYR A 105 7.53 -4.78 20.20
C TYR A 105 7.48 -6.15 19.51
N MET A 106 8.46 -7.02 19.74
CA MET A 106 8.54 -8.34 19.07
C MET A 106 7.57 -9.37 19.65
N TYR A 107 7.38 -9.37 20.98
CA TYR A 107 6.57 -10.38 21.67
C TYR A 107 5.20 -9.86 22.13
N GLY A 108 4.89 -8.58 21.89
CA GLY A 108 3.59 -7.99 22.25
C GLY A 108 3.23 -8.17 23.72
N VAL A 109 4.24 -8.28 24.60
CA VAL A 109 4.01 -8.43 26.04
C VAL A 109 3.53 -7.08 26.55
N ARG A 110 2.29 -7.06 27.07
CA ARG A 110 1.66 -5.87 27.66
C ARG A 110 2.41 -5.43 28.91
#